data_AF-A0A2S3XBU1-F1
#
_entry.id   AF-A0A2S3XBU1-F1
#
_cell.length_a   1.000
_cell.length_b   1.000
_cell.length_c   1.000
_cell.angle_alpha   90.00
_cell.angle_beta   90.00
_cell.angle_gamma   90.00
#
_symmetry.space_group_name_H-M   'P 1'
#
loop_
_entity.id
_entity.type
_entity.pdbx_description
1 polymer ?
#
loop_
_entity_poly.entity_id
_entity_poly.type
_entity_poly.pdbx_seq_one_letter_code
_entity_poly.pdbx_strand_id
1 'polypeptide(L)'
;MLKRVRWVENSVLVVKLDDALFTLAQMRVNGLMEFFDVFSDNDDWRSCDLNSADLLFCIFVAEKRLKSLFVRVLEEGEVVVNHRPIPRQMLSFEWVAEDTYTADLIELTDRYSSVGARVIKSNLSVDADLDVINSHDFCGVFGEPDKLKNRLKFFHDAGVNWDEQKKFIYPSLERPENFPVT
;
A
#
# COMPACT_ATOMS: atom_id res chain seq x y z
N MET A 1 18.45 17.46 -10.08
CA MET A 1 18.58 16.29 -9.18
C MET A 1 17.64 16.49 -8.02
N LEU A 2 16.62 15.65 -7.88
CA LEU A 2 15.78 15.68 -6.68
C LEU A 2 16.67 15.46 -5.46
N LYS A 3 16.65 16.40 -4.50
CA LYS A 3 17.33 16.23 -3.21
C LYS A 3 16.88 14.87 -2.64
N ARG A 4 17.82 14.09 -2.10
CA ARG A 4 17.54 12.76 -1.53
C ARG A 4 16.28 12.86 -0.66
N VAL A 5 15.18 12.26 -1.12
CA VAL A 5 14.05 11.95 -0.25
C VAL A 5 14.64 11.11 0.89
N ARG A 6 14.48 11.59 2.11
CA ARG A 6 14.85 10.90 3.34
C ARG A 6 13.55 10.49 4.01
N TRP A 7 13.52 9.30 4.60
CA TRP A 7 12.38 8.92 5.43
C TRP A 7 12.22 9.91 6.58
N VAL A 8 11.08 10.59 6.60
CA VAL A 8 10.67 11.48 7.69
C VAL A 8 9.23 11.10 7.99
N GLU A 9 8.99 10.70 9.24
CA GLU A 9 7.67 10.27 9.68
C GLU A 9 6.64 11.38 9.43
N ASN A 10 5.46 10.99 8.95
CA ASN A 10 4.34 11.85 8.57
C ASN A 10 4.59 12.81 7.41
N SER A 11 5.74 12.70 6.72
CA SER A 11 5.92 13.41 5.45
C SER A 11 5.01 12.85 4.37
N VAL A 12 4.37 13.75 3.62
CA VAL A 12 3.53 13.42 2.48
C VAL A 12 4.32 13.64 1.19
N LEU A 13 4.23 12.70 0.26
CA LEU A 13 4.95 12.71 -1.00
C LEU A 13 3.96 12.71 -2.16
N VAL A 14 4.31 13.47 -3.19
CA VAL A 14 3.63 13.41 -4.48
C VAL A 14 4.17 12.22 -5.25
N VAL A 15 3.28 11.31 -5.62
CA VAL A 15 3.57 10.10 -6.40
C VAL A 15 3.16 10.35 -7.85
N LYS A 16 4.08 10.21 -8.80
CA LYS A 16 3.79 10.35 -10.23
C LYS A 16 3.35 9.01 -10.83
N LEU A 17 2.11 8.98 -11.34
CA LEU A 17 1.52 7.82 -12.00
C LEU A 17 1.55 7.95 -13.53
N ASP A 18 1.52 9.15 -14.07
CA ASP A 18 1.80 9.40 -15.49
C ASP A 18 2.24 10.85 -15.68
N ASP A 19 2.43 11.29 -16.92
CA ASP A 19 2.80 12.68 -17.20
C ASP A 19 1.81 13.72 -16.68
N ALA A 20 0.53 13.37 -16.58
CA ALA A 20 -0.54 14.24 -16.09
C ALA A 20 -1.39 13.57 -14.99
N LEU A 21 -0.82 12.61 -14.24
CA LEU A 21 -1.56 11.96 -13.14
C LEU A 21 -0.67 11.77 -11.93
N PHE A 22 -1.14 12.29 -10.80
CA PHE A 22 -0.47 12.24 -9.51
C PHE A 22 -1.42 11.73 -8.42
N THR A 23 -0.83 11.18 -7.37
CA THR A 23 -1.52 10.86 -6.12
C THR A 23 -0.62 11.17 -4.93
N LEU A 24 -1.12 10.98 -3.71
CA LEU A 24 -0.37 11.21 -2.47
C LEU A 24 -0.10 9.92 -1.73
N ALA A 25 1.09 9.86 -1.13
CA ALA A 25 1.46 8.84 -0.16
C ALA A 25 2.04 9.49 1.10
N GLN A 26 1.76 8.91 2.27
CA GLN A 26 2.27 9.40 3.54
C GLN A 26 3.21 8.37 4.17
N MET A 27 4.43 8.81 4.53
CA MET A 27 5.35 8.01 5.31
C MET A 27 4.84 7.88 6.74
N ARG A 28 4.79 6.66 7.26
CA ARG A 28 4.49 6.36 8.65
C ARG A 28 5.71 5.76 9.35
N VAL A 29 5.52 5.26 10.56
CA VAL A 29 6.57 4.63 11.35
C VAL A 29 7.03 3.30 10.74
N ASN A 30 8.24 2.88 11.08
CA ASN A 30 8.78 1.55 10.76
C ASN A 30 8.74 1.17 9.26
N GLY A 31 8.84 2.15 8.35
CA GLY A 31 8.84 1.90 6.91
C GLY A 31 7.45 1.64 6.30
N LEU A 32 6.38 1.84 7.06
CA LEU A 32 5.00 1.81 6.54
C LEU A 32 4.71 3.04 5.70
N MET A 33 3.97 2.87 4.62
CA MET A 33 3.52 3.94 3.74
C MET A 33 2.04 3.75 3.43
N GLU A 34 1.28 4.83 3.60
CA GLU A 34 -0.15 4.92 3.28
C GLU A 34 -0.33 5.57 1.91
N PHE A 35 -1.23 5.04 1.09
CA PHE A 35 -1.61 5.59 -0.22
C PHE A 35 -3.10 5.94 -0.20
N PHE A 36 -3.46 7.08 -0.77
CA PHE A 36 -4.80 7.67 -0.62
C PHE A 36 -5.54 7.78 -1.94
N ASP A 37 -6.87 7.73 -1.88
CA ASP A 37 -7.77 8.00 -3.01
C ASP A 37 -7.87 9.50 -3.29
N VAL A 38 -6.74 10.10 -3.68
CA VAL A 38 -6.65 11.50 -4.08
C VAL A 38 -5.81 11.56 -5.33
N PHE A 39 -6.49 11.79 -6.45
CA PHE A 39 -5.86 11.86 -7.77
C PHE A 39 -6.04 13.25 -8.35
N SER A 40 -4.99 13.74 -9.01
CA SER A 40 -5.00 15.06 -9.61
C SER A 40 -4.10 15.09 -10.84
N ASP A 41 -4.49 15.88 -11.83
CA ASP A 41 -3.67 16.23 -12.99
C ASP A 41 -2.76 17.44 -12.74
N ASN A 42 -2.95 18.12 -11.60
CA ASN A 42 -2.19 19.26 -11.15
C ASN A 42 -1.54 19.01 -9.78
N ASP A 43 -0.29 19.43 -9.62
CA ASP A 43 0.47 19.35 -8.36
C ASP A 43 0.12 20.54 -7.43
N ASP A 44 -1.15 20.65 -7.06
CA ASP A 44 -1.65 21.56 -6.04
C ASP A 44 -2.61 20.82 -5.09
N TRP A 45 -2.21 20.70 -3.83
CA TRP A 45 -2.88 19.84 -2.84
C TRP A 45 -3.46 20.63 -1.67
N ARG A 46 -3.46 21.97 -1.70
CA ARG A 46 -3.81 22.82 -0.53
C ARG A 46 -5.22 22.62 -0.02
N SER A 47 -6.13 22.12 -0.87
CA SER A 47 -7.52 21.79 -0.51
C SER A 47 -7.71 20.32 -0.09
N CYS A 48 -6.66 19.50 -0.15
CA CYS A 48 -6.70 18.08 0.17
C CYS A 48 -6.55 17.86 1.68
N ASP A 49 -7.45 17.04 2.24
CA ASP A 49 -7.38 16.58 3.62
C ASP A 49 -7.32 15.05 3.69
N LEU A 50 -6.15 14.53 4.07
CA LEU A 50 -5.90 13.09 4.14
C LEU A 50 -6.55 12.42 5.36
N ASN A 51 -7.15 13.18 6.29
CA ASN A 51 -7.98 12.60 7.35
C ASN A 51 -9.35 12.16 6.84
N SER A 52 -9.86 12.83 5.80
CA SER A 52 -11.16 12.54 5.19
C SER A 52 -11.06 11.76 3.88
N ALA A 53 -9.90 11.78 3.20
CA ALA A 53 -9.65 10.95 2.04
C ALA A 53 -9.68 9.44 2.37
N ASP A 54 -10.14 8.62 1.43
CA ASP A 54 -10.10 7.18 1.58
C ASP A 54 -8.65 6.67 1.56
N LEU A 55 -8.34 5.77 2.49
CA LEU A 55 -7.05 5.07 2.51
C LEU A 55 -7.16 3.87 1.57
N LEU A 56 -6.38 3.86 0.49
CA LEU A 56 -6.36 2.73 -0.45
C LEU A 56 -5.70 1.52 0.19
N PHE A 57 -4.47 1.69 0.67
CA PHE A 57 -3.70 0.61 1.28
C PHE A 57 -2.56 1.15 2.13
N CYS A 58 -2.06 0.31 3.04
CA CYS A 58 -0.93 0.61 3.90
C CYS A 58 0.06 -0.57 3.86
N ILE A 59 1.29 -0.32 3.41
CA ILE A 59 2.29 -1.38 3.15
C ILE A 59 3.67 -0.98 3.65
N PHE A 60 4.50 -1.97 3.98
CA PHE A 60 5.92 -1.74 4.20
C PHE A 60 6.61 -1.48 2.85
N VAL A 61 7.48 -0.48 2.78
CA VAL A 61 8.15 -0.13 1.52
C VAL A 61 9.67 -0.12 1.63
N ALA A 62 10.33 -0.63 0.60
CA ALA A 62 11.75 -0.41 0.36
C ALA A 62 11.95 0.98 -0.26
N GLU A 63 11.93 2.04 0.56
CA GLU A 63 12.01 3.46 0.15
C GLU A 63 13.00 3.68 -1.00
N LYS A 64 14.23 3.16 -0.87
CA LYS A 64 15.31 3.32 -1.87
C LYS A 64 14.93 2.79 -3.25
N ARG A 65 14.12 1.74 -3.35
CA ARG A 65 13.68 1.15 -4.63
C ARG A 65 12.52 1.94 -5.25
N LEU A 66 11.71 2.63 -4.45
CA LEU A 66 10.55 3.40 -4.91
C LEU A 66 10.86 4.87 -5.22
N LYS A 67 12.10 5.33 -5.02
CA LYS A 67 12.48 6.74 -5.18
C LYS A 67 12.10 7.37 -6.52
N SER A 68 12.08 6.59 -7.60
CA SER A 68 11.70 7.07 -8.93
C SER A 68 10.23 7.48 -9.04
N LEU A 69 9.35 7.02 -8.14
CA LEU A 69 7.94 7.37 -8.13
C LEU A 69 7.65 8.72 -7.47
N PHE A 70 8.54 9.18 -6.59
CA PHE A 70 8.30 10.37 -5.77
C PHE A 70 8.83 11.63 -6.47
N VAL A 71 7.94 12.59 -6.71
CA VAL A 71 8.25 13.87 -7.37
C VAL A 71 8.82 14.87 -6.39
N ARG A 72 8.23 14.96 -5.20
CA ARG A 72 8.64 15.87 -4.12
C ARG A 72 7.96 15.47 -2.81
N VAL A 73 8.46 16.05 -1.73
CA VAL A 73 7.80 16.05 -0.42
C VAL A 73 6.99 17.34 -0.33
N LEU A 74 5.75 17.25 0.15
CA LEU A 74 4.90 18.42 0.40
C LEU A 74 5.39 19.18 1.64
N GLU A 75 5.39 20.51 1.56
CA GLU A 75 5.69 21.41 2.66
C GLU A 75 4.47 21.60 3.58
N GLU A 76 4.71 22.20 4.75
CA GLU A 76 3.65 22.52 5.70
C GLU A 76 2.59 23.43 5.06
N GLY A 77 1.31 23.08 5.22
CA GLY A 77 0.18 23.83 4.64
C GLY A 77 -0.12 23.51 3.17
N GLU A 78 0.67 22.67 2.50
CA GLU A 78 0.34 22.18 1.16
C GLU A 78 -0.70 21.05 1.16
N VAL A 79 -0.95 20.41 2.31
CA VAL A 79 -1.96 19.35 2.50
C VAL A 79 -2.28 19.21 3.99
N VAL A 80 -3.50 18.79 4.34
CA VAL A 80 -3.79 18.35 5.71
C VAL A 80 -3.38 16.89 5.86
N VAL A 81 -2.38 16.64 6.71
CA VAL A 81 -1.75 15.33 6.92
C VAL A 81 -2.69 14.36 7.64
N ASN A 82 -2.64 13.06 7.30
CA ASN A 82 -3.45 12.03 7.95
C ASN A 82 -2.94 11.77 9.38
N HIS A 83 -3.83 11.90 10.36
CA HIS A 83 -3.60 11.58 11.76
C HIS A 83 -4.43 10.38 12.25
N ARG A 84 -5.18 9.72 11.36
CA ARG A 84 -5.90 8.48 11.70
C ARG A 84 -4.91 7.41 12.20
N PRO A 85 -5.37 6.48 13.07
CA PRO A 85 -4.57 5.34 13.50
C PRO A 85 -4.09 4.53 12.30
N ILE A 86 -2.83 4.10 12.34
CA ILE A 86 -2.26 3.25 11.29
C ILE A 86 -2.91 1.87 11.40
N PRO A 87 -3.33 1.23 10.29
CA PRO A 87 -3.80 -0.15 10.29
C PRO A 87 -2.77 -1.09 10.92
N ARG A 88 -3.21 -1.92 11.86
CA ARG A 88 -2.35 -2.89 12.57
C ARG A 88 -2.56 -4.33 12.11
N GLN A 89 -3.66 -4.62 11.44
CA GLN A 89 -3.92 -5.97 10.93
C GLN A 89 -3.38 -6.09 9.51
N MET A 90 -2.62 -7.15 9.24
CA MET A 90 -1.99 -7.40 7.95
C MET A 90 -1.91 -8.89 7.68
N LEU A 91 -1.68 -9.26 6.43
CA LEU A 91 -1.43 -10.64 6.02
C LEU A 91 0.07 -10.97 6.13
N SER A 92 0.41 -12.05 6.83
CA SER A 92 1.75 -12.62 6.86
C SER A 92 1.81 -13.80 5.91
N PHE A 93 2.66 -13.75 4.88
CA PHE A 93 2.86 -14.85 3.95
C PHE A 93 3.42 -16.08 4.66
N GLU A 94 2.87 -17.25 4.36
CA GLU A 94 3.31 -18.53 4.89
C GLU A 94 3.56 -19.53 3.75
N TRP A 95 4.71 -20.20 3.83
CA TRP A 95 5.08 -21.29 2.92
C TRP A 95 4.70 -22.62 3.58
N VAL A 96 3.78 -23.36 2.96
CA VAL A 96 3.29 -24.64 3.49
C VAL A 96 4.08 -25.80 2.88
N ALA A 97 4.22 -25.80 1.56
CA ALA A 97 4.95 -26.80 0.78
C ALA A 97 5.34 -26.22 -0.59
N GLU A 98 6.04 -27.00 -1.40
CA GLU A 98 6.32 -26.64 -2.79
C GLU A 98 5.03 -26.24 -3.52
N ASP A 99 5.04 -25.07 -4.16
CA ASP A 99 3.91 -24.42 -4.84
C ASP A 99 2.61 -24.29 -4.01
N THR A 100 2.71 -24.42 -2.68
CA THR A 100 1.57 -24.33 -1.76
C THR A 100 1.84 -23.23 -0.74
N TYR A 101 1.09 -22.15 -0.87
CA TYR A 101 1.20 -20.96 -0.05
C TYR A 101 -0.10 -20.68 0.70
N THR A 102 0.02 -19.95 1.79
CA THR A 102 -1.11 -19.42 2.54
C THR A 102 -0.71 -18.10 3.20
N ALA A 103 -1.59 -17.53 4.01
CA ALA A 103 -1.25 -16.43 4.87
C ALA A 103 -1.93 -16.54 6.24
N ASP A 104 -1.33 -15.90 7.23
CA ASP A 104 -1.92 -15.67 8.54
C ASP A 104 -2.41 -14.22 8.62
N LEU A 105 -3.58 -13.99 9.22
CA LEU A 105 -3.97 -12.66 9.68
C LEU A 105 -3.22 -12.39 10.98
N ILE A 106 -2.38 -11.36 10.96
CA ILE A 106 -1.59 -10.95 12.12
C ILE A 106 -1.99 -9.55 12.57
N GLU A 107 -1.75 -9.25 13.84
CA GLU A 107 -1.74 -7.91 14.40
C GLU A 107 -0.31 -7.49 14.72
N LEU A 108 0.16 -6.43 14.08
CA LEU A 108 1.47 -5.84 14.31
C LEU A 108 1.64 -5.45 15.79
N THR A 109 2.89 -5.50 16.25
CA THR A 109 3.27 -5.03 17.59
C THR A 109 2.97 -3.52 17.78
N ASP A 110 3.06 -3.01 19.00
CA ASP A 110 2.86 -1.57 19.28
C ASP A 110 3.88 -0.66 18.58
N ARG A 111 4.97 -1.24 18.06
CA ARG A 111 5.97 -0.55 17.23
C ARG A 111 5.73 -0.73 15.73
N TYR A 112 4.57 -1.25 15.34
CA TYR A 112 4.19 -1.54 13.96
C TYR A 112 5.19 -2.46 13.25
N SER A 113 5.65 -3.50 13.96
CA SER A 113 6.52 -4.55 13.43
C SER A 113 5.75 -5.85 13.25
N SER A 114 5.97 -6.53 12.12
CA SER A 114 5.50 -7.90 11.88
C SER A 114 6.31 -8.94 12.67
N VAL A 115 7.57 -8.65 12.97
CA VAL A 115 8.38 -9.48 13.87
C VAL A 115 7.80 -9.38 15.29
N GLY A 116 7.38 -10.52 15.83
CA GLY A 116 6.71 -10.61 17.13
C GLY A 116 5.22 -10.23 17.09
N ALA A 117 4.63 -10.10 15.90
CA ALA A 117 3.21 -9.87 15.74
C ALA A 117 2.38 -11.01 16.33
N ARG A 118 1.17 -10.67 16.79
CA ARG A 118 0.20 -11.65 17.29
C ARG A 118 -0.57 -12.25 16.13
N VAL A 119 -0.60 -13.57 16.02
CA VAL A 119 -1.47 -14.24 15.04
C VAL A 119 -2.92 -14.19 15.53
N ILE A 120 -3.81 -13.66 14.69
CA ILE A 120 -5.26 -13.59 14.93
C ILE A 120 -5.94 -14.84 14.35
N LYS A 121 -5.59 -15.19 13.11
CA LYS A 121 -6.09 -16.37 12.41
C LYS A 121 -5.00 -16.93 11.52
N SER A 122 -4.75 -18.23 11.65
CA SER A 122 -3.78 -18.92 10.81
C SER A 122 -4.40 -19.58 9.60
N ASN A 123 -3.57 -19.78 8.58
CA ASN A 123 -3.84 -20.63 7.42
C ASN A 123 -5.15 -20.25 6.71
N LEU A 124 -5.24 -18.98 6.31
CA LEU A 124 -6.40 -18.44 5.61
C LEU A 124 -6.66 -19.18 4.30
N SER A 125 -7.93 -19.33 3.95
CA SER A 125 -8.35 -20.00 2.71
C SER A 125 -9.38 -19.17 1.97
N VAL A 126 -9.38 -19.22 0.64
CA VAL A 126 -10.35 -18.47 -0.17
C VAL A 126 -11.80 -18.82 0.20
N ASP A 127 -12.10 -20.10 0.44
CA ASP A 127 -13.45 -20.57 0.74
C ASP A 127 -14.02 -20.03 2.06
N ALA A 128 -13.16 -19.80 3.06
CA ALA A 128 -13.58 -19.39 4.40
C ALA A 128 -13.24 -17.94 4.76
N ASP A 129 -12.26 -17.33 4.06
CA ASP A 129 -11.59 -16.10 4.48
C ASP A 129 -11.47 -15.05 3.38
N LEU A 130 -12.27 -15.16 2.31
CA LEU A 130 -12.23 -14.23 1.18
C LEU A 130 -12.27 -12.76 1.61
N ASP A 131 -13.17 -12.40 2.52
CA ASP A 131 -13.31 -11.03 3.00
C ASP A 131 -12.07 -10.55 3.76
N VAL A 132 -11.45 -11.42 4.57
CA VAL A 132 -10.21 -11.11 5.30
C VAL A 132 -9.05 -10.92 4.32
N ILE A 133 -8.91 -11.83 3.35
CA ILE A 133 -7.86 -11.78 2.33
C ILE A 133 -8.01 -10.50 1.49
N ASN A 134 -9.23 -10.12 1.12
CA ASN A 134 -9.47 -8.94 0.29
C ASN A 134 -9.28 -7.62 1.06
N SER A 135 -9.67 -7.55 2.32
CA SER A 135 -9.64 -6.31 3.13
C SER A 135 -8.27 -5.95 3.72
N HIS A 136 -7.28 -6.84 3.65
CA HIS A 136 -5.96 -6.61 4.26
C HIS A 136 -4.82 -6.64 3.23
N ASP A 137 -3.76 -5.89 3.51
CA ASP A 137 -2.50 -5.90 2.75
C ASP A 137 -1.46 -6.81 3.42
N PHE A 138 -0.49 -7.28 2.63
CA PHE A 138 0.62 -8.07 3.15
C PHE A 138 1.65 -7.23 3.90
N CYS A 139 2.19 -7.77 5.00
CA CYS A 139 3.26 -7.15 5.78
C CYS A 139 4.67 -7.31 5.15
N GLY A 140 4.75 -7.87 3.94
CA GLY A 140 5.99 -7.97 3.18
C GLY A 140 6.48 -6.59 2.71
N VAL A 141 7.81 -6.44 2.59
CA VAL A 141 8.39 -5.18 2.11
C VAL A 141 8.25 -5.07 0.60
N PHE A 142 7.46 -4.10 0.15
CA PHE A 142 7.21 -3.83 -1.26
C PHE A 142 8.31 -2.95 -1.86
N GLY A 143 8.79 -3.29 -3.06
CA GLY A 143 9.91 -2.58 -3.69
C GLY A 143 9.91 -2.52 -5.21
N GLU A 144 8.80 -2.87 -5.86
CA GLU A 144 8.68 -2.89 -7.32
C GLU A 144 7.89 -1.68 -7.82
N PRO A 145 8.55 -0.61 -8.29
CA PRO A 145 7.86 0.65 -8.58
C PRO A 145 6.77 0.51 -9.66
N ASP A 146 7.01 -0.29 -10.70
CA ASP A 146 6.04 -0.49 -11.78
C ASP A 146 4.79 -1.23 -11.30
N LYS A 147 4.92 -2.23 -10.43
CA LYS A 147 3.75 -2.92 -9.84
C LYS A 147 2.92 -2.00 -8.95
N LEU A 148 3.57 -1.16 -8.13
CA LEU A 148 2.86 -0.17 -7.30
C LEU A 148 2.13 0.86 -8.17
N LYS A 149 2.81 1.35 -9.21
CA LYS A 149 2.24 2.28 -10.18
C LYS A 149 1.05 1.67 -10.91
N ASN A 150 1.14 0.41 -11.34
CA ASN A 150 0.06 -0.31 -11.99
C ASN A 150 -1.15 -0.51 -11.06
N ARG A 151 -0.94 -0.87 -9.79
CA ARG A 151 -2.01 -0.98 -8.79
C ARG A 151 -2.75 0.35 -8.61
N LEU A 152 -2.01 1.46 -8.47
CA LEU A 152 -2.60 2.79 -8.31
C LEU A 152 -3.34 3.29 -9.56
N LYS A 153 -2.77 3.09 -10.75
CA LYS A 153 -3.43 3.41 -12.02
C LYS A 153 -4.68 2.56 -12.24
N PHE A 154 -4.60 1.26 -11.96
CA PHE A 154 -5.75 0.38 -12.07
C PHE A 154 -6.87 0.78 -11.11
N PHE A 155 -6.54 1.16 -9.87
CA PHE A 155 -7.52 1.70 -8.94
C PHE A 155 -8.15 2.98 -9.50
N HIS A 156 -7.35 3.93 -9.99
CA HIS A 156 -7.87 5.17 -10.59
C HIS A 156 -8.85 4.89 -11.74
N ASP A 157 -8.55 3.92 -12.60
CA ASP A 157 -9.33 3.64 -13.81
C ASP A 157 -10.56 2.74 -13.54
N ALA A 158 -10.46 1.78 -12.60
CA ALA A 158 -11.48 0.75 -12.36
C ALA A 158 -12.16 0.83 -10.99
N GLY A 159 -11.65 1.64 -10.06
CA GLY A 159 -12.14 1.75 -8.68
C GLY A 159 -11.84 0.52 -7.81
N VAL A 160 -10.99 -0.39 -8.27
CA VAL A 160 -10.71 -1.67 -7.59
C VAL A 160 -9.28 -1.70 -7.06
N ASN A 161 -9.13 -1.83 -5.75
CA ASN A 161 -7.83 -1.92 -5.09
C ASN A 161 -7.33 -3.38 -5.08
N TRP A 162 -6.51 -3.74 -6.07
CA TRP A 162 -6.01 -5.09 -6.24
C TRP A 162 -4.51 -5.23 -5.96
N ASP A 163 -4.14 -6.14 -5.06
CA ASP A 163 -2.77 -6.57 -4.83
C ASP A 163 -2.50 -7.89 -5.56
N GLU A 164 -1.71 -7.85 -6.62
CA GLU A 164 -1.41 -9.02 -7.45
C GLU A 164 -0.74 -10.17 -6.68
N GLN A 165 -0.09 -9.88 -5.55
CA GLN A 165 0.46 -10.93 -4.67
C GLN A 165 -0.61 -11.90 -4.18
N LYS A 166 -1.86 -11.43 -4.02
CA LYS A 166 -2.99 -12.27 -3.61
C LYS A 166 -3.26 -13.38 -4.63
N LYS A 167 -3.12 -13.11 -5.94
CA LYS A 167 -3.29 -14.11 -6.99
C LYS A 167 -2.21 -15.20 -6.94
N PHE A 168 -0.97 -14.79 -6.66
CA PHE A 168 0.15 -15.73 -6.54
C PHE A 168 -0.04 -16.67 -5.34
N ILE A 169 -0.47 -16.14 -4.19
CA ILE A 169 -0.65 -16.91 -2.96
C ILE A 169 -1.92 -17.76 -3.01
N TYR A 170 -2.98 -17.23 -3.61
CA TYR A 170 -4.28 -17.90 -3.77
C TYR A 170 -4.66 -17.98 -5.25
N PRO A 171 -4.22 -19.02 -5.97
CA PRO A 171 -4.49 -19.17 -7.40
C PRO A 171 -5.98 -19.26 -7.75
N SER A 172 -6.86 -19.64 -6.81
CA SER A 172 -8.31 -19.67 -7.00
C SER A 172 -8.98 -18.30 -6.93
N LEU A 173 -8.31 -17.25 -6.43
CA LEU A 173 -8.87 -15.89 -6.46
C LEU A 173 -9.02 -15.41 -7.90
N GLU A 174 -10.17 -14.87 -8.24
CA GLU A 174 -10.37 -14.24 -9.54
C GLU A 174 -9.64 -12.90 -9.58
N ARG A 175 -8.83 -12.70 -10.62
CA ARG A 175 -8.21 -11.41 -10.88
C ARG A 175 -9.29 -10.49 -11.43
N PRO A 176 -9.38 -9.22 -10.97
CA PRO A 176 -10.29 -8.24 -11.57
C PRO A 176 -10.09 -8.12 -13.08
N GLU A 177 -11.19 -7.92 -13.80
CA GLU A 177 -11.14 -7.72 -15.26
C GLU A 177 -10.19 -6.56 -15.62
N ASN A 178 -9.42 -6.75 -16.69
CA ASN A 178 -8.48 -5.75 -17.22
C ASN A 178 -7.30 -5.37 -16.29
N PHE A 179 -7.10 -6.06 -15.16
CA PHE A 179 -5.90 -5.82 -14.36
C PHE A 179 -4.64 -6.20 -15.17
N PRO A 180 -3.62 -5.32 -15.23
CA PRO A 180 -2.43 -5.55 -16.04
C PRO A 180 -1.67 -6.79 -15.58
N VAL A 181 -1.57 -7.79 -16.47
CA VAL A 181 -0.76 -8.98 -16.24
C VAL A 181 0.67 -8.64 -16.62
N THR A 182 1.50 -8.33 -15.63
CA THR A 182 2.95 -8.15 -15.81
C THR A 182 3.68 -9.47 -15.73
#